data_AF-A0A1U7EAF4-F1
#
_entry.id   AF-A0A1U7EAF4-F1
#
_cell.length_a   1.000
_cell.length_b   1.000
_cell.length_c   1.000
_cell.angle_alpha   90.00
_cell.angle_beta   90.00
_cell.angle_gamma   90.00
#
_symmetry.space_group_name_H-M   'P 1'
#
loop_
_entity.id
_entity.type
_entity.pdbx_description
1 polymer ?
#
loop_
_entity_poly.entity_id
_entity_poly.type
_entity_poly.pdbx_seq_one_letter_code
_entity_poly.pdbx_strand_id
1 'polypeptide(L)'
;MKNQWRLVLIIVLMTIISVFAVLNVESVPVSFGFTTFAAPLIIIIFVSLLLGALLTLLVSTMASVHRKKELKTLQAGISQLESQSGQLRDEIKAEYTEKITALEETINSKDNKINSLENELVNQITYNNVNNVKPTSQDPVE
;
A
#
# COMPACT_ATOMS: atom_id res chain seq x y z
N MET A 1 25.44 7.84 -27.54
CA MET A 1 26.49 6.81 -27.77
C MET A 1 26.77 5.91 -26.55
N LYS A 2 25.82 5.69 -25.62
CA LYS A 2 26.10 5.03 -24.32
C LYS A 2 26.13 3.49 -24.32
N ASN A 3 25.69 2.83 -25.40
CA ASN A 3 25.63 1.35 -25.46
C ASN A 3 26.61 0.72 -26.46
N GLN A 4 27.15 1.50 -27.41
CA GLN A 4 28.13 1.01 -28.39
C GLN A 4 29.50 0.75 -27.76
N TRP A 5 29.84 1.49 -26.70
CA TRP A 5 31.11 1.29 -26.00
C TRP A 5 31.22 -0.10 -25.34
N ARG A 6 30.10 -0.71 -24.92
CA ARG A 6 30.08 -2.10 -24.43
C ARG A 6 30.47 -3.09 -25.54
N LEU A 7 29.98 -2.87 -26.77
CA LEU A 7 30.32 -3.72 -27.91
C LEU A 7 31.82 -3.59 -28.24
N VAL A 8 32.35 -2.37 -28.25
CA VAL A 8 33.79 -2.13 -28.43
C VAL A 8 34.60 -2.83 -27.33
N LEU A 9 34.19 -2.70 -26.07
CA LEU A 9 34.86 -3.35 -24.94
C LEU A 9 34.87 -4.88 -25.08
N ILE A 10 33.76 -5.48 -25.52
CA ILE A 10 33.66 -6.93 -25.75
C ILE A 10 34.60 -7.37 -26.88
N ILE A 11 34.67 -6.62 -27.98
CA ILE A 11 35.58 -6.93 -29.09
C ILE A 11 37.04 -6.85 -28.64
N VAL A 12 37.41 -5.79 -27.91
CA VAL A 12 38.77 -5.63 -27.37
C VAL A 12 39.10 -6.78 -26.42
N LEU A 13 38.19 -7.12 -25.50
CA LEU A 13 38.39 -8.23 -24.57
C LEU A 13 38.51 -9.58 -25.29
N MET A 14 37.66 -9.85 -26.29
CA MET A 14 37.74 -11.07 -27.11
C MET A 14 39.07 -11.16 -27.86
N THR A 15 39.58 -10.03 -28.36
CA THR A 15 40.89 -9.96 -29.01
C THR A 15 42.00 -10.33 -28.02
N ILE A 16 41.96 -9.78 -26.80
CA ILE A 16 42.94 -10.10 -25.74
C ILE A 16 42.89 -11.59 -25.38
N ILE A 17 41.69 -12.14 -25.17
CA ILE A 17 41.50 -13.58 -24.88
C ILE A 17 42.04 -14.45 -26.01
N SER A 18 41.79 -14.07 -27.27
CA SER A 18 42.29 -14.81 -28.44
C SER A 18 43.82 -14.81 -28.51
N VAL A 19 44.47 -13.67 -28.29
CA VAL A 19 45.94 -13.59 -28.22
C VAL A 19 46.47 -14.46 -27.08
N PHE A 20 45.84 -14.38 -25.90
CA PHE A 20 46.24 -15.20 -24.76
C PHE A 20 46.10 -16.71 -25.03
N ALA A 21 45.06 -17.11 -25.76
CA ALA A 21 44.85 -18.50 -26.15
C ALA A 21 45.94 -19.03 -27.09
N VAL A 22 46.38 -18.21 -28.06
CA VAL A 22 47.47 -18.57 -28.99
C VAL A 22 48.80 -18.68 -28.25
N LEU A 23 49.10 -17.70 -27.38
CA LEU A 23 50.36 -17.67 -26.63
C LEU A 23 50.47 -18.79 -25.59
N ASN A 24 49.35 -19.33 -25.12
CA ASN A 24 49.29 -20.37 -24.08
C ASN A 24 48.64 -21.66 -24.60
N VAL A 25 48.89 -22.00 -25.88
CA VAL A 25 48.39 -23.23 -26.51
C VAL A 25 49.17 -24.48 -26.06
N GLU A 26 50.26 -24.31 -25.30
CA GLU A 26 51.06 -25.41 -24.80
C GLU A 26 50.24 -26.36 -23.93
N SER A 27 50.34 -27.66 -24.24
CA SER A 27 49.65 -28.71 -23.52
C SER A 27 50.29 -28.96 -22.16
N VAL A 28 49.50 -28.79 -21.10
CA VAL A 28 49.91 -29.05 -19.72
C VAL A 28 49.13 -30.26 -19.19
N PRO A 29 49.78 -31.24 -18.54
CA PRO A 29 49.09 -32.36 -17.92
C PRO A 29 48.30 -31.88 -16.71
N VAL A 30 47.02 -32.23 -16.65
CA VAL A 30 46.13 -31.89 -15.53
C VAL A 30 45.52 -33.15 -14.96
N SER A 31 45.64 -33.28 -13.64
CA SER A 31 45.11 -34.40 -12.86
C SER A 31 43.76 -34.02 -12.25
N PHE A 32 42.75 -34.84 -12.53
CA PHE A 32 41.42 -34.75 -11.91
C PHE A 32 41.28 -35.71 -10.72
N GLY A 33 42.38 -36.19 -10.16
CA GLY A 33 42.42 -37.16 -9.06
C GLY A 33 42.23 -38.61 -9.50
N PHE A 34 41.38 -38.87 -10.50
CA PHE A 34 41.12 -40.22 -11.03
C PHE A 34 41.70 -40.47 -12.42
N THR A 35 41.99 -39.41 -13.16
CA THR A 35 42.56 -39.47 -14.51
C THR A 35 43.41 -38.23 -14.79
N THR A 36 44.33 -38.33 -15.74
CA THR A 36 45.17 -37.23 -16.21
C THR A 36 44.96 -37.04 -17.70
N PHE A 37 44.80 -35.78 -18.12
CA PHE A 37 44.69 -35.40 -19.52
C PHE A 37 45.56 -34.19 -19.80
N ALA A 38 46.16 -34.13 -20.99
CA ALA A 38 46.96 -32.99 -21.42
C ALA A 38 46.09 -32.03 -22.23
N ALA A 39 45.90 -30.82 -21.74
CA ALA A 39 45.14 -29.78 -22.42
C ALA A 39 45.90 -28.45 -22.35
N PRO A 40 45.67 -27.53 -23.31
CA PRO A 40 46.12 -26.15 -23.16
C PRO A 40 45.54 -25.50 -21.92
N LEU A 41 46.35 -24.77 -21.15
CA LEU A 41 45.95 -24.15 -19.89
C LEU A 41 44.72 -23.23 -20.05
N ILE A 42 44.62 -22.52 -21.18
CA ILE A 42 43.50 -21.63 -21.48
C ILE A 42 42.14 -22.35 -21.52
N ILE A 43 42.09 -23.58 -22.02
CA ILE A 43 40.83 -24.35 -22.06
C ILE A 43 40.35 -24.63 -20.64
N ILE A 44 41.27 -24.94 -19.73
CA ILE A 44 40.96 -25.28 -18.34
C ILE A 44 40.44 -24.05 -17.58
N ILE A 45 41.09 -22.90 -17.77
CA ILE A 45 40.64 -21.62 -17.20
C ILE A 45 39.26 -21.26 -17.74
N PHE A 46 39.06 -21.40 -19.06
CA PHE A 46 37.80 -21.05 -19.70
C PHE A 46 36.63 -21.93 -19.20
N VAL A 47 36.82 -23.25 -19.12
CA VAL A 47 35.82 -24.17 -18.58
C VAL A 47 35.54 -23.86 -17.10
N SER A 48 36.57 -23.59 -16.30
CA SER A 48 36.39 -23.24 -14.88
C SER A 48 35.62 -21.94 -14.70
N LEU A 49 35.93 -20.91 -15.50
CA LEU A 49 35.19 -19.64 -15.52
C LEU A 49 33.74 -19.86 -15.93
N LEU A 50 33.50 -20.67 -16.96
CA LEU A 50 32.16 -21.00 -17.43
C LEU A 50 31.34 -21.72 -16.37
N LEU A 51 31.94 -22.69 -15.66
CA LEU A 51 31.33 -23.38 -14.52
C LEU A 51 31.01 -22.40 -13.39
N GLY A 52 31.92 -21.48 -13.05
CA GLY A 52 31.69 -20.45 -12.04
C GLY A 52 30.53 -19.51 -12.41
N ALA A 53 30.46 -19.08 -13.67
CA ALA A 53 29.36 -18.27 -14.19
C ALA A 53 28.03 -19.03 -14.16
N LEU A 54 28.04 -20.32 -14.54
CA LEU A 54 26.88 -21.19 -14.49
C LEU A 54 26.37 -21.37 -13.05
N LEU A 55 27.26 -21.66 -12.10
CA LEU A 55 26.91 -21.77 -10.68
C LEU A 55 26.28 -20.48 -10.15
N THR A 56 26.89 -19.33 -10.49
CA THR A 56 26.36 -18.01 -10.10
C THR A 56 24.97 -17.76 -10.69
N LEU A 57 24.75 -18.14 -11.95
CA LEU A 57 23.44 -18.03 -12.60
C LEU A 57 22.40 -18.91 -11.90
N LEU A 58 22.74 -20.15 -11.56
CA LEU A 58 21.86 -21.07 -10.84
C LEU A 58 21.47 -20.53 -9.46
N VAL A 59 22.46 -20.10 -8.67
CA VAL A 59 22.24 -19.53 -7.33
C VAL A 59 21.40 -18.25 -7.42
N SER A 60 21.73 -17.35 -8.35
CA SER A 60 21.01 -16.10 -8.56
C SER A 60 19.55 -16.32 -8.98
N THR A 61 19.31 -17.29 -9.86
CA THR A 61 17.97 -17.65 -10.32
C THR A 61 17.13 -18.18 -9.16
N MET A 62 17.68 -19.09 -8.37
CA MET A 62 16.99 -19.65 -7.20
C MET A 62 16.64 -18.56 -6.17
N ALA A 63 17.59 -17.66 -5.87
CA ALA A 63 17.36 -16.52 -4.98
C ALA A 63 16.29 -15.57 -5.53
N SER A 64 16.30 -15.31 -6.84
CA SER A 64 15.33 -14.42 -7.51
C SER A 64 13.91 -14.98 -7.44
N VAL A 65 13.73 -16.29 -7.58
CA VAL A 65 12.41 -16.94 -7.45
C VAL A 65 11.87 -16.80 -6.03
N HIS A 66 12.72 -16.99 -5.02
CA HIS A 66 12.31 -16.83 -3.61
C HIS A 66 11.86 -15.39 -3.32
N ARG A 67 12.66 -14.41 -3.74
CA ARG A 67 12.33 -12.98 -3.59
C ARG A 67 11.02 -12.60 -4.29
N LYS A 68 10.76 -13.13 -5.49
CA LYS A 68 9.50 -12.90 -6.20
C LYS A 68 8.29 -13.46 -5.46
N LYS A 69 8.42 -14.66 -4.85
CA LYS A 69 7.35 -15.24 -4.03
C LYS A 69 7.07 -14.38 -2.80
N GLU A 70 8.11 -13.98 -2.09
CA GLU A 70 7.99 -13.11 -0.91
C GLU A 70 7.33 -11.77 -1.25
N LEU A 71 7.76 -11.12 -2.35
CA LEU A 71 7.12 -9.89 -2.83
C LEU A 71 5.63 -10.07 -3.12
N LYS A 72 5.25 -11.20 -3.76
CA LYS A 72 3.83 -11.49 -4.04
C LYS A 72 3.04 -11.68 -2.74
N THR A 73 3.60 -12.41 -1.77
CA THR A 73 2.97 -12.61 -0.46
C THR A 73 2.80 -11.29 0.27
N LEU A 74 3.83 -10.44 0.26
CA LEU A 74 3.80 -9.14 0.93
C LEU A 74 2.79 -8.19 0.27
N GLN A 75 2.74 -8.15 -1.07
CA GLN A 75 1.72 -7.38 -1.81
C GLN A 75 0.31 -7.87 -1.52
N ALA A 76 0.09 -9.19 -1.45
CA ALA A 76 -1.20 -9.76 -1.09
C ALA A 76 -1.62 -9.35 0.34
N GLY A 77 -0.68 -9.36 1.28
CA GLY A 77 -0.90 -8.90 2.66
C GLY A 77 -1.27 -7.41 2.73
N ILE A 78 -0.58 -6.55 1.98
CA ILE A 78 -0.91 -5.11 1.89
C ILE A 78 -2.32 -4.92 1.35
N SER A 79 -2.66 -5.57 0.24
CA SER A 79 -3.98 -5.47 -0.37
C SER A 79 -5.10 -5.94 0.58
N GLN A 80 -4.85 -7.00 1.34
CA GLN A 80 -5.80 -7.48 2.35
C GLN A 80 -5.99 -6.47 3.49
N LEU A 81 -4.90 -5.90 4.01
CA LEU A 81 -4.94 -4.87 5.06
C LEU A 81 -5.67 -3.61 4.58
N GLU A 82 -5.40 -3.16 3.35
CA GLU A 82 -6.10 -2.03 2.75
C GLU A 82 -7.61 -2.28 2.63
N SER A 83 -8.00 -3.49 2.20
CA SER A 83 -9.41 -3.88 2.14
C SER A 83 -10.08 -3.90 3.51
N GLN A 84 -9.41 -4.44 4.54
CA GLN A 84 -9.95 -4.45 5.92
C GLN A 84 -10.06 -3.04 6.49
N SER A 85 -9.06 -2.19 6.27
CA SER A 85 -9.10 -0.80 6.71
C SER A 85 -10.23 -0.02 6.02
N GLY A 86 -10.47 -0.28 4.73
CA GLY A 86 -11.61 0.27 3.99
C GLY A 86 -12.95 -0.14 4.61
N GLN A 87 -13.15 -1.43 4.86
CA GLN A 87 -14.36 -1.95 5.48
C GLN A 87 -14.62 -1.36 6.86
N LEU A 88 -13.60 -1.35 7.74
CA LEU A 88 -13.71 -0.74 9.07
C LEU A 88 -14.04 0.75 9.00
N ARG A 89 -13.46 1.48 8.03
CA ARG A 89 -13.79 2.89 7.83
C ARG A 89 -15.24 3.10 7.40
N ASP A 90 -15.74 2.25 6.52
CA ASP A 90 -17.12 2.33 6.03
C ASP A 90 -18.12 1.94 7.13
N GLU A 91 -17.79 0.92 7.94
CA GLU A 91 -18.57 0.53 9.12
C GLU A 91 -18.63 1.65 10.15
N ILE A 92 -17.48 2.24 10.52
CA ILE A 92 -17.41 3.38 11.44
C ILE A 92 -18.21 4.57 10.91
N LYS A 93 -18.12 4.88 9.61
CA LYS A 93 -18.92 5.96 9.00
C LYS A 93 -20.40 5.69 9.06
N ALA A 94 -20.83 4.45 8.80
CA ALA A 94 -22.23 4.06 8.89
C ALA A 94 -22.75 4.22 10.33
N GLU A 95 -21.98 3.76 11.32
CA GLU A 95 -22.32 3.92 12.75
C GLU A 95 -22.45 5.39 13.16
N TYR A 96 -21.51 6.25 12.75
CA TYR A 96 -21.61 7.69 13.04
C TYR A 96 -22.80 8.34 12.33
N THR A 97 -23.11 7.94 11.10
CA THR A 97 -24.25 8.47 10.34
C THR A 97 -25.58 8.10 11.01
N GLU A 98 -25.70 6.86 11.49
CA GLU A 98 -26.85 6.39 12.26
C GLU A 98 -27.01 7.20 13.56
N LYS A 99 -25.91 7.38 14.31
CA LYS A 99 -25.91 8.19 15.55
C LYS A 99 -26.29 9.64 15.30
N ILE A 100 -25.78 10.26 14.24
CA ILE A 100 -26.12 11.65 13.88
C ILE A 100 -27.61 11.75 13.56
N THR A 101 -28.14 10.81 12.76
CA THR A 101 -29.57 10.79 12.39
C THR A 101 -30.47 10.64 13.62
N ALA A 102 -30.13 9.73 14.54
CA ALA A 102 -30.88 9.53 15.77
C ALA A 102 -30.82 10.75 16.72
N LEU A 103 -29.66 11.43 16.77
CA LEU A 103 -29.50 12.67 17.53
C LEU A 103 -30.32 13.81 16.90
N GLU A 104 -30.32 13.95 15.58
CA GLU A 104 -31.14 14.94 14.86
C GLU A 104 -32.63 14.69 15.10
N GLU A 105 -33.09 13.44 15.07
CA GLU A 105 -34.49 13.09 15.39
C GLU A 105 -34.85 13.46 16.84
N THR A 106 -33.93 13.20 17.78
CA THR A 106 -34.10 13.59 19.18
C THR A 106 -34.16 15.11 19.34
N ILE A 107 -33.34 15.87 18.63
CA ILE A 107 -33.37 17.34 18.65
C ILE A 107 -34.69 17.84 18.09
N ASN A 108 -35.11 17.36 16.91
CA ASN A 108 -36.37 17.76 16.28
C ASN A 108 -37.58 17.48 17.18
N SER A 109 -37.62 16.33 17.86
CA SER A 109 -38.70 16.01 18.80
C SER A 109 -38.71 16.94 20.02
N LYS A 110 -37.52 17.31 20.54
CA LYS A 110 -37.37 18.26 21.64
C LYS A 110 -37.80 19.67 21.23
N ASP A 111 -37.43 20.14 20.04
CA ASP A 111 -37.82 21.45 19.53
C ASP A 111 -39.35 21.53 19.35
N ASN A 112 -39.97 20.50 18.78
CA ASN A 112 -41.42 20.41 18.68
C ASN A 112 -42.10 20.47 20.06
N LYS A 113 -41.52 19.80 21.06
CA LYS A 113 -42.04 19.83 22.43
C LYS A 113 -41.89 21.21 23.07
N ILE A 114 -40.74 21.86 22.90
CA ILE A 114 -40.50 23.23 23.38
C ILE A 114 -41.53 24.17 22.78
N ASN A 115 -41.70 24.15 21.45
CA ASN A 115 -42.70 24.97 20.77
C ASN A 115 -44.13 24.72 21.29
N SER A 116 -44.50 23.46 21.57
CA SER A 116 -45.82 23.15 22.13
C SER A 116 -46.01 23.71 23.55
N LEU A 117 -44.97 23.63 24.39
CA LEU A 117 -45.00 24.13 25.77
C LEU A 117 -45.00 25.66 25.79
N GLU A 118 -44.24 26.32 24.92
CA GLU A 118 -44.27 27.77 24.76
C GLU A 118 -45.65 28.27 24.35
N ASN A 119 -46.30 27.61 23.38
CA ASN A 119 -47.67 27.94 22.99
C ASN A 119 -48.66 27.74 24.16
N GLU A 120 -48.50 26.67 24.95
CA GLU A 120 -49.31 26.43 26.13
C GLU A 120 -49.11 27.53 27.19
N LEU A 121 -47.86 27.94 27.46
CA LEU A 121 -47.52 29.04 28.36
C LEU A 121 -48.12 30.38 27.90
N VAL A 122 -48.02 30.70 26.61
CA VAL A 122 -48.61 31.92 26.04
C VAL A 122 -50.13 31.93 26.23
N ASN A 123 -50.80 30.80 26.00
CA ASN A 123 -52.24 30.67 26.22
C ASN A 123 -52.61 30.83 27.70
N GLN A 124 -51.85 30.23 28.62
CA GLN A 124 -52.08 30.38 30.06
C GLN A 124 -51.88 31.83 30.53
N ILE A 125 -50.83 32.50 30.07
CA ILE A 125 -50.56 33.91 30.39
C ILE A 125 -51.67 34.80 29.83
N THR A 126 -52.08 34.57 28.58
CA THR A 126 -53.15 35.34 27.92
C THR A 126 -54.48 35.16 28.66
N TYR A 127 -54.85 33.93 29.00
CA TYR A 127 -56.06 33.63 29.77
C TYR A 127 -56.05 34.29 31.15
N ASN A 128 -54.94 34.19 31.89
CA ASN A 128 -54.81 34.81 33.20
C ASN A 128 -54.82 36.35 33.15
N ASN A 129 -54.23 36.97 32.12
CA ASN A 129 -54.19 38.41 31.98
C ASN A 129 -55.58 38.97 31.62
N VAL A 130 -56.32 38.31 30.71
CA VAL A 130 -57.70 38.69 30.35
C VAL A 130 -58.65 38.61 31.55
N ASN A 131 -58.48 37.62 32.43
CA ASN A 131 -59.33 37.46 33.61
C ASN A 131 -58.96 38.38 34.79
N ASN A 132 -57.82 39.09 34.73
CA ASN A 132 -57.37 40.00 35.78
C ASN A 132 -57.54 41.49 35.43
N VAL A 133 -57.97 41.82 34.20
CA VAL A 133 -58.35 43.19 33.83
C VAL A 133 -59.81 43.43 34.24
N LYS A 134 -59.99 43.95 35.46
CA LYS A 134 -61.28 44.50 35.93
C LYS A 134 -61.66 45.72 35.07
N PRO A 135 -62.89 45.83 34.53
CA PRO A 135 -63.30 47.06 33.87
C PRO A 135 -63.32 48.18 34.91
N THR A 136 -62.45 49.17 34.72
CA THR A 136 -62.40 50.38 35.55
C THR A 136 -62.89 51.55 34.72
N SER A 137 -64.18 51.85 34.86
CA SER A 137 -64.80 53.16 34.57
C SER A 137 -66.29 53.01 34.92
N GLN A 138 -66.69 53.42 36.11
CA GLN A 138 -67.06 54.80 36.50
C GLN A 138 -68.51 55.11 36.16
N ASP A 139 -69.28 55.13 37.24
CA ASP A 139 -70.51 55.83 37.61
C ASP A 139 -71.55 56.26 36.56
N PRO A 140 -72.85 56.05 36.84
CA PRO A 140 -73.94 56.71 36.14
C PRO A 140 -74.06 58.15 36.66
N VAL A 141 -73.99 59.14 35.77
CA VAL A 141 -74.36 60.52 36.09
C VAL A 141 -75.51 60.95 35.18
N GLU A 142 -76.63 61.20 35.85
CA GLU A 142 -77.91 61.83 35.46
C GLU A 142 -78.73 61.27 34.29
#